data_AF-A0A2E4V2K7-F1
#
_entry.id   AF-A0A2E4V2K7-F1
#
_cell.length_a   1.000
_cell.length_b   1.000
_cell.length_c   1.000
_cell.angle_alpha   90.00
_cell.angle_beta   90.00
_cell.angle_gamma   90.00
#
_symmetry.space_group_name_H-M   'P 1'
#
loop_
_entity.id
_entity.type
_entity.pdbx_description
1 polymer ?
#
loop_
_entity_poly.entity_id
_entity_poly.type
_entity_poly.pdbx_seq_one_letter_code
_entity_poly.pdbx_strand_id
1 'polypeptide(L)'
;MKKKVKYFLIILFGICIEFLRDYCFININLQIEYLENLESNLDVFNYTDSKILYFLKSMSIKSIINLKWILSLLFILFYFLIGLAFSYLSFDSKKYKQFLKLFSCGGLMIIFVSLVIFAFGKLFSLENQINFYYVSLELSHFVQSSLYPISFLLIFYANNKLKISS
;
A
#
# COMPACT_ATOMS: atom_id res chain seq x y z
N MET A 1 0.80 -14.02 26.77
CA MET A 1 1.97 -13.74 25.91
C MET A 1 2.57 -12.38 26.26
N LYS A 2 3.90 -12.30 26.49
CA LYS A 2 4.59 -11.04 26.85
C LYS A 2 4.40 -9.98 25.75
N LYS A 3 4.23 -8.70 26.12
CA LYS A 3 4.04 -7.59 25.15
C LYS A 3 5.12 -7.57 24.06
N LYS A 4 6.38 -7.82 24.42
CA LYS A 4 7.51 -7.92 23.47
C LYS A 4 7.28 -8.95 22.36
N VAL A 5 6.72 -10.11 22.69
CA VAL A 5 6.43 -11.17 21.71
C VAL A 5 5.30 -10.73 20.77
N LYS A 6 4.27 -10.03 21.29
CA LYS A 6 3.20 -9.47 20.45
C LYS A 6 3.77 -8.49 19.41
N TYR A 7 4.63 -7.57 19.83
CA TYR A 7 5.28 -6.65 18.91
C TYR A 7 6.13 -7.37 17.86
N PHE A 8 6.96 -8.33 18.29
CA PHE A 8 7.77 -9.12 17.38
C PHE A 8 6.93 -9.81 16.30
N LEU A 9 5.81 -10.44 16.69
CA LEU A 9 4.91 -11.10 15.76
C LEU A 9 4.24 -10.12 14.79
N ILE A 10 3.85 -8.93 15.24
CA ILE A 10 3.26 -7.91 14.35
C ILE A 10 4.31 -7.41 13.35
N ILE A 11 5.56 -7.20 13.77
CA ILE A 11 6.66 -6.78 12.89
C ILE A 11 6.93 -7.87 11.85
N LEU A 12 7.08 -9.13 12.30
CA LEU A 12 7.34 -10.26 11.42
C LEU A 12 6.20 -10.41 10.39
N PHE A 13 4.95 -10.32 10.85
CA PHE A 13 3.79 -10.34 9.97
C PHE A 13 3.81 -9.18 8.96
N GLY A 14 4.13 -7.96 9.41
CA GLY A 14 4.25 -6.80 8.52
C GLY A 14 5.30 -7.00 7.42
N ILE A 15 6.47 -7.55 7.76
CA ILE A 15 7.53 -7.86 6.79
C ILE A 15 7.06 -8.92 5.78
N CYS A 16 6.38 -9.98 6.24
CA CYS A 16 5.83 -11.00 5.34
C CYS A 16 4.77 -10.43 4.39
N ILE A 17 3.92 -9.53 4.87
CA ILE A 17 2.91 -8.84 4.05
C ILE A 17 3.57 -7.89 3.05
N GLU A 18 4.66 -7.23 3.41
CA GLU A 18 5.45 -6.38 2.51
C GLU A 18 6.04 -7.18 1.36
N PHE A 19 6.70 -8.29 1.67
CA PHE A 19 7.22 -9.19 0.65
C PHE A 19 6.10 -9.75 -0.26
N LEU A 20 4.98 -10.19 0.33
CA LEU A 20 3.85 -10.71 -0.43
C LEU A 20 3.25 -9.65 -1.36
N ARG A 21 3.15 -8.40 -0.89
CA ARG A 21 2.64 -7.27 -1.65
C ARG A 21 3.48 -7.00 -2.88
N ASP A 22 4.78 -6.87 -2.71
CA ASP A 22 5.70 -6.61 -3.81
C ASP A 22 5.74 -7.79 -4.79
N TYR A 23 5.79 -9.02 -4.28
CA TYR A 23 5.70 -10.24 -5.09
C TYR A 23 4.45 -10.27 -5.97
N CYS A 24 3.27 -9.98 -5.41
CA CYS A 24 2.03 -9.95 -6.17
C CYS A 24 2.04 -8.84 -7.23
N PHE A 25 2.42 -7.61 -6.87
CA PHE A 25 2.36 -6.48 -7.81
C PHE A 25 3.36 -6.59 -8.94
N ILE A 26 4.60 -7.03 -8.68
CA ILE A 26 5.62 -7.24 -9.71
C ILE A 26 5.10 -8.24 -10.75
N ASN A 27 4.64 -9.41 -10.30
CA ASN A 27 4.18 -10.46 -11.21
C ASN A 27 2.89 -10.08 -11.96
N ILE A 28 1.97 -9.36 -11.32
CA ILE A 28 0.78 -8.84 -12.00
C ILE A 28 1.18 -7.85 -13.10
N ASN A 29 2.14 -6.95 -12.84
CA ASN A 29 2.61 -6.00 -13.84
C ASN A 29 3.30 -6.69 -15.01
N LEU A 30 4.17 -7.68 -14.74
CA LEU A 30 4.82 -8.49 -15.78
C LEU A 30 3.78 -9.20 -16.67
N GLN A 31 2.72 -9.73 -16.07
CA GLN A 31 1.65 -10.37 -16.83
C GLN A 31 0.86 -9.38 -17.69
N ILE A 32 0.59 -8.17 -17.18
CA ILE A 32 -0.07 -7.11 -17.96
C ILE A 32 0.81 -6.73 -19.15
N GLU A 33 2.09 -6.43 -18.91
CA GLU A 33 3.04 -6.04 -19.95
C GLU A 33 3.20 -7.12 -21.04
N TYR A 34 3.26 -8.39 -20.63
CA TYR A 34 3.29 -9.51 -21.57
C TYR A 34 2.05 -9.56 -22.47
N LEU A 35 0.85 -9.38 -21.90
CA LEU A 35 -0.40 -9.41 -22.66
C LEU A 35 -0.54 -8.19 -23.59
N GLU A 36 -0.13 -6.99 -23.14
CA GLU A 36 -0.15 -5.76 -23.96
C GLU A 36 0.79 -5.87 -25.17
N ASN A 37 1.96 -6.47 -25.00
CA ASN A 37 2.91 -6.71 -26.08
C ASN A 37 2.41 -7.76 -27.07
N LEU A 38 1.73 -8.81 -26.59
CA LEU A 38 1.07 -9.79 -27.47
C LEU A 38 -0.05 -9.16 -28.29
N GLU A 39 -0.88 -8.30 -27.69
CA GLU A 39 -1.92 -7.54 -28.43
C GLU A 39 -1.31 -6.61 -29.49
N SER A 40 -0.06 -6.19 -29.28
CA SER A 40 0.72 -5.38 -30.22
C SER A 40 1.49 -6.21 -31.27
N ASN A 41 1.27 -7.52 -31.34
CA ASN A 41 1.95 -8.48 -32.22
C ASN A 41 3.48 -8.54 -32.03
N LEU A 42 3.98 -8.26 -30.82
CA LEU A 42 5.38 -8.43 -30.47
C LEU A 42 5.61 -9.83 -29.88
N ASP A 43 6.69 -10.47 -30.30
CA ASP A 43 7.12 -11.75 -29.72
C ASP A 43 7.96 -11.46 -28.46
N VAL A 44 7.41 -11.75 -27.30
CA VAL A 44 8.02 -11.46 -26.00
C VAL A 44 7.91 -12.66 -25.06
N PHE A 45 8.94 -12.84 -24.23
CA PHE A 45 8.96 -13.88 -23.22
C PHE A 45 8.18 -13.45 -21.96
N ASN A 46 7.42 -14.37 -21.36
CA ASN A 46 6.70 -14.11 -20.12
C ASN A 46 7.57 -14.39 -18.89
N TYR A 47 7.93 -13.34 -18.14
CA TYR A 47 8.74 -13.43 -16.92
C TYR A 47 7.91 -13.64 -15.63
N THR A 48 6.59 -13.77 -15.73
CA THR A 48 5.71 -13.99 -14.58
C THR A 48 6.02 -15.34 -13.92
N ASP A 49 6.11 -15.35 -12.58
CA ASP A 49 6.25 -16.60 -11.83
C ASP A 49 5.15 -17.61 -12.19
N SER A 50 5.55 -18.87 -12.33
CA SER A 50 4.68 -19.98 -12.73
C SER A 50 3.37 -20.10 -11.94
N LYS A 51 3.37 -19.81 -10.63
CA LYS A 51 2.19 -19.92 -9.78
C LYS A 51 1.21 -18.78 -10.04
N ILE A 52 1.73 -17.56 -10.17
CA ILE A 52 0.90 -16.39 -10.48
C ILE A 52 0.39 -16.50 -11.92
N LEU A 53 1.23 -16.93 -12.85
CA LEU A 53 0.84 -17.20 -14.22
C LEU A 53 -0.32 -18.20 -14.27
N TYR A 54 -0.24 -19.32 -13.55
CA TYR A 54 -1.32 -20.30 -13.49
C TYR A 54 -2.64 -19.69 -13.00
N PHE A 55 -2.59 -18.79 -12.01
CA PHE A 55 -3.76 -18.09 -11.50
C PHE A 55 -4.34 -17.05 -12.48
N LEU A 56 -3.47 -16.33 -13.22
CA LEU A 56 -3.87 -15.24 -14.12
C LEU A 56 -4.13 -15.68 -15.56
N LYS A 57 -3.73 -16.91 -15.96
CA LYS A 57 -3.70 -17.37 -17.36
C LYS A 57 -5.00 -17.17 -18.13
N SER A 58 -6.14 -17.31 -17.46
CA SER A 58 -7.47 -17.21 -18.09
C SER A 58 -8.10 -15.82 -17.95
N MET A 59 -7.41 -14.84 -17.36
CA MET A 59 -7.93 -13.50 -17.14
C MET A 59 -7.57 -12.56 -18.30
N SER A 60 -8.50 -11.70 -18.69
CA SER A 60 -8.20 -10.57 -19.58
C SER A 60 -7.44 -9.46 -18.86
N ILE A 61 -6.74 -8.60 -19.61
CA ILE A 61 -6.00 -7.45 -19.07
C ILE A 61 -6.88 -6.62 -18.12
N LYS A 62 -8.12 -6.32 -18.52
CA LYS A 62 -9.08 -5.57 -17.67
C LYS A 62 -9.37 -6.27 -16.34
N SER A 63 -9.53 -7.59 -16.34
CA SER A 63 -9.75 -8.36 -15.11
C SER A 63 -8.51 -8.36 -14.21
N ILE A 64 -7.31 -8.45 -14.79
CA ILE A 64 -6.04 -8.38 -14.05
C ILE A 64 -5.86 -6.99 -13.43
N ILE A 65 -6.19 -5.91 -14.15
CA ILE A 65 -6.18 -4.54 -13.62
C ILE A 65 -7.17 -4.41 -12.45
N ASN A 66 -8.39 -4.94 -12.57
CA ASN A 66 -9.36 -4.91 -11.47
C ASN A 66 -8.86 -5.68 -10.23
N LEU A 67 -8.23 -6.84 -10.44
CA LEU A 67 -7.60 -7.60 -9.36
C LEU A 67 -6.50 -6.78 -8.68
N LYS A 68 -5.68 -6.06 -9.45
CA LYS A 68 -4.65 -5.16 -8.91
C LYS A 68 -5.24 -4.12 -7.97
N TRP A 69 -6.36 -3.49 -8.35
CA TRP A 69 -7.07 -2.52 -7.50
C TRP A 69 -7.63 -3.14 -6.21
N ILE A 70 -8.21 -4.35 -6.30
CA ILE A 70 -8.70 -5.08 -5.13
C ILE A 70 -7.55 -5.40 -4.17
N LEU A 71 -6.41 -5.86 -4.70
CA LEU A 71 -5.22 -6.12 -3.91
C LEU A 71 -4.69 -4.84 -3.24
N SER A 72 -4.69 -3.70 -3.94
CA SER A 72 -4.30 -2.42 -3.33
C SER A 72 -5.16 -2.07 -2.10
N LEU A 73 -6.48 -2.19 -2.21
CA LEU A 73 -7.38 -1.96 -1.08
C LEU A 73 -7.15 -2.94 0.07
N LEU A 74 -6.89 -4.20 -0.25
CA LEU A 74 -6.62 -5.25 0.72
C LEU A 74 -5.29 -5.01 1.46
N PHE A 75 -4.24 -4.54 0.77
CA PHE A 75 -2.99 -4.16 1.44
C PHE A 75 -3.13 -2.91 2.30
N ILE A 76 -3.88 -1.89 1.86
CA ILE A 76 -4.21 -0.73 2.72
C ILE A 76 -4.87 -1.21 4.02
N LEU A 77 -5.84 -2.12 3.92
CA LEU A 77 -6.52 -2.67 5.08
C LEU A 77 -5.55 -3.41 6.02
N PHE A 78 -4.63 -4.21 5.48
CA PHE A 78 -3.63 -4.91 6.31
C PHE A 78 -2.73 -3.94 7.08
N TYR A 79 -2.16 -2.94 6.42
CA TYR A 79 -1.28 -1.97 7.10
C TYR A 79 -2.03 -1.07 8.07
N PHE A 80 -3.30 -0.78 7.77
CA PHE A 80 -4.18 -0.11 8.71
C PHE A 80 -4.38 -0.96 9.98
N LEU A 81 -4.69 -2.25 9.84
CA LEU A 81 -4.85 -3.17 10.98
C LEU A 81 -3.55 -3.34 11.78
N ILE A 82 -2.39 -3.36 11.12
CA ILE A 82 -1.08 -3.39 11.78
C ILE A 82 -0.89 -2.14 12.66
N GLY A 83 -1.20 -0.94 12.14
CA GLY A 83 -1.13 0.30 12.90
C GLY A 83 -2.08 0.32 14.11
N LEU A 84 -3.29 -0.21 13.95
CA LEU A 84 -4.24 -0.36 15.05
C LEU A 84 -3.76 -1.34 16.12
N ALA A 85 -3.23 -2.50 15.72
CA ALA A 85 -2.69 -3.49 16.64
C ALA A 85 -1.52 -2.91 17.45
N PHE A 86 -0.61 -2.17 16.80
CA PHE A 86 0.50 -1.50 17.47
C PHE A 86 0.04 -0.44 18.46
N SER A 87 -0.85 0.46 18.03
CA SER A 87 -1.34 1.55 18.87
C SER A 87 -2.12 1.05 20.08
N TYR A 88 -2.95 0.00 19.92
CA TYR A 88 -3.69 -0.63 21.01
C TYR A 88 -2.75 -1.22 22.08
N LEU A 89 -1.62 -1.80 21.69
CA LEU A 89 -0.64 -2.34 22.65
C LEU A 89 0.18 -1.26 23.38
N SER A 90 0.32 -0.09 22.75
CA SER A 90 1.27 0.96 23.14
C SER A 90 0.64 2.12 23.90
N PHE A 91 -0.63 2.43 23.66
CA PHE A 91 -1.28 3.63 24.19
C PHE A 91 -2.50 3.29 25.05
N ASP A 92 -2.71 4.11 26.09
CA ASP A 92 -3.95 4.06 26.88
C ASP A 92 -5.16 4.50 26.05
N SER A 93 -6.36 4.15 26.52
CA SER A 93 -7.63 4.33 25.79
C SER A 93 -7.83 5.74 25.19
N LYS A 94 -7.48 6.80 25.93
CA LYS A 94 -7.58 8.20 25.46
C LYS A 94 -6.63 8.49 24.30
N LYS A 95 -5.35 8.10 24.44
CA LYS A 95 -4.32 8.30 23.40
C LYS A 95 -4.58 7.41 22.18
N TYR A 96 -5.03 6.17 22.39
CA TYR A 96 -5.46 5.26 21.33
C TYR A 96 -6.59 5.87 20.48
N LYS A 97 -7.64 6.44 21.09
CA LYS A 97 -8.73 7.09 20.35
C LYS A 97 -8.25 8.30 19.53
N GLN A 98 -7.32 9.09 20.08
CA GLN A 98 -6.72 10.22 19.36
C GLN A 98 -5.86 9.74 18.18
N PHE A 99 -5.04 8.71 18.39
CA PHE A 99 -4.25 8.08 17.35
C PHE A 99 -5.16 7.55 16.23
N LEU A 100 -6.22 6.82 16.58
CA LEU A 100 -7.17 6.26 15.62
C LEU A 100 -7.74 7.35 14.69
N LYS A 101 -8.19 8.48 15.25
CA LYS A 101 -8.71 9.59 14.44
C LYS A 101 -7.65 10.13 13.48
N LEU A 102 -6.47 10.43 14.00
CA LEU A 102 -5.38 11.01 13.22
C LEU A 102 -4.88 10.04 12.14
N PHE A 103 -4.72 8.76 12.48
CA PHE A 103 -4.32 7.70 11.58
C PHE A 103 -5.36 7.51 10.47
N SER A 104 -6.62 7.24 10.79
CA SER A 104 -7.68 7.04 9.78
C SER A 104 -7.87 8.25 8.88
N CYS A 105 -7.98 9.47 9.44
CA CYS A 105 -8.15 10.67 8.63
C CYS A 105 -6.93 10.94 7.76
N GLY A 106 -5.72 10.74 8.29
CA GLY A 106 -4.48 10.91 7.55
C GLY A 106 -4.37 9.96 6.35
N GLY A 107 -4.65 8.66 6.56
CA GLY A 107 -4.66 7.68 5.47
C GLY A 107 -5.69 7.99 4.39
N LEU A 108 -6.93 8.32 4.78
CA LEU A 108 -7.97 8.72 3.84
C LEU A 108 -7.59 9.98 3.04
N MET A 109 -6.97 10.96 3.70
CA MET A 109 -6.50 12.17 3.05
C MET A 109 -5.40 11.88 2.03
N ILE A 110 -4.43 11.01 2.36
CA ILE A 110 -3.37 10.61 1.42
C ILE A 110 -3.96 9.91 0.19
N ILE A 111 -4.89 8.97 0.38
CA ILE A 111 -5.57 8.28 -0.73
C ILE A 111 -6.35 9.28 -1.58
N PHE A 112 -7.08 10.20 -0.96
CA PHE A 112 -7.84 11.22 -1.68
C PHE A 112 -6.93 12.12 -2.50
N VAL A 113 -5.83 12.61 -1.91
CA VAL A 113 -4.83 13.42 -2.60
C VAL A 113 -4.20 12.66 -3.77
N SER A 114 -3.84 11.38 -3.58
CA SER A 114 -3.33 10.51 -4.65
C SER A 114 -4.32 10.42 -5.82
N LEU A 115 -5.61 10.19 -5.54
CA LEU A 115 -6.65 10.14 -6.58
C LEU A 115 -6.85 11.47 -7.30
N VAL A 116 -6.81 12.60 -6.58
CA VAL A 116 -6.90 13.94 -7.17
C VAL A 116 -5.71 14.21 -8.09
N ILE A 117 -4.49 13.89 -7.65
CA ILE A 117 -3.27 14.03 -8.46
C ILE A 117 -3.36 13.17 -9.72
N PHE A 118 -3.79 11.92 -9.59
CA PHE A 118 -3.99 11.01 -10.73
C PHE A 118 -5.03 11.56 -11.72
N ALA A 119 -6.17 12.03 -11.24
CA ALA A 119 -7.24 12.56 -12.09
C ALA A 119 -6.82 13.86 -12.78
N PHE A 120 -6.16 14.77 -12.05
CA PHE A 120 -5.69 16.04 -12.57
C PHE A 120 -4.59 15.85 -13.61
N GLY A 121 -3.70 14.87 -13.43
CA GLY A 121 -2.65 14.53 -14.39
C GLY A 121 -3.16 14.20 -15.79
N LYS A 122 -4.40 13.69 -15.93
CA LYS A 122 -5.03 13.40 -17.23
C LYS A 122 -5.37 14.63 -18.06
N LEU A 123 -5.33 15.83 -17.49
CA LEU A 123 -5.63 17.09 -18.17
C LEU A 123 -4.38 17.74 -18.82
N PHE A 124 -3.19 17.17 -18.60
CA PHE A 124 -1.92 17.74 -19.06
C PHE A 124 -1.33 16.99 -20.26
N SER A 125 -0.21 17.49 -20.77
CA SER A 125 0.61 16.79 -21.78
C SER A 125 1.03 15.41 -21.30
N LEU A 126 1.35 14.53 -22.26
CA LEU A 126 1.71 13.13 -21.99
C LEU A 126 2.90 12.99 -21.01
N GLU A 127 3.92 13.84 -21.14
CA GLU A 127 5.06 13.87 -20.21
C GLU A 127 4.60 14.18 -18.77
N ASN A 128 3.77 15.22 -18.61
CA ASN A 128 3.25 15.59 -17.31
C ASN A 128 2.32 14.50 -16.76
N GLN A 129 1.47 13.91 -17.58
CA GLN A 129 0.59 12.81 -17.18
C GLN A 129 1.38 11.66 -16.56
N ILE A 130 2.53 11.30 -17.13
CA ILE A 130 3.43 10.26 -16.59
C ILE A 130 3.99 10.68 -15.23
N ASN A 131 4.46 11.92 -15.09
CA ASN A 131 4.97 12.44 -13.81
C ASN A 131 3.90 12.43 -12.71
N PHE A 132 2.70 12.93 -13.00
CA PHE A 132 1.56 12.91 -12.09
C PHE A 132 1.14 11.48 -11.73
N TYR A 133 1.19 10.56 -12.70
CA TYR A 133 0.95 9.14 -12.45
C TYR A 133 1.92 8.58 -11.40
N TYR A 134 3.24 8.78 -11.57
CA TYR A 134 4.22 8.29 -10.60
C TYR A 134 4.05 8.89 -9.21
N VAL A 135 3.78 10.20 -9.11
CA VAL A 135 3.49 10.84 -7.82
C VAL A 135 2.25 10.24 -7.16
N SER A 136 1.17 10.06 -7.92
CA SER A 136 -0.06 9.44 -7.40
C SER A 136 0.18 8.00 -6.94
N LEU A 137 1.00 7.26 -7.68
CA LEU A 137 1.36 5.89 -7.42
C LEU A 137 2.17 5.77 -6.11
N GLU A 138 3.18 6.61 -5.92
CA GLU A 138 3.99 6.63 -4.68
C GLU A 138 3.15 6.94 -3.43
N LEU A 139 2.25 7.92 -3.51
CA LEU A 139 1.34 8.22 -2.40
C LEU A 139 0.41 7.03 -2.06
N SER A 140 -0.05 6.31 -3.09
CA SER A 140 -0.86 5.10 -2.92
C SER A 140 -0.03 3.95 -2.34
N HIS A 141 1.22 3.80 -2.77
CA HIS A 141 2.14 2.79 -2.22
C HIS A 141 2.47 3.05 -0.76
N PHE A 142 2.62 4.32 -0.36
CA PHE A 142 2.88 4.68 1.03
C PHE A 142 1.84 4.08 1.98
N VAL A 143 0.54 4.27 1.72
CA VAL A 143 -0.55 3.71 2.56
C VAL A 143 -0.70 2.18 2.43
N GLN A 144 -0.14 1.59 1.38
CA GLN A 144 -0.05 0.14 1.15
C GLN A 144 1.23 -0.48 1.73
N SER A 145 1.97 0.24 2.58
CA SER A 145 3.27 -0.22 3.10
C SER A 145 3.42 -0.06 4.60
N SER A 146 4.48 -0.67 5.15
CA SER A 146 4.83 -0.57 6.56
C SER A 146 5.21 0.86 6.97
N LEU A 147 5.63 1.69 6.01
CA LEU A 147 5.97 3.10 6.24
C LEU A 147 4.80 3.88 6.80
N TYR A 148 3.57 3.59 6.36
CA TYR A 148 2.38 4.29 6.83
C TYR A 148 2.16 4.14 8.35
N PRO A 149 1.98 2.92 8.91
CA PRO A 149 1.84 2.76 10.35
C PRO A 149 3.09 3.22 11.12
N ILE A 150 4.31 2.98 10.61
CA ILE A 150 5.55 3.41 11.27
C ILE A 150 5.60 4.93 11.43
N SER A 151 5.36 5.68 10.34
CA SER A 151 5.45 7.14 10.32
C SER A 151 4.46 7.77 11.31
N PHE A 152 3.21 7.32 11.28
CA PHE A 152 2.17 7.85 12.17
C PHE A 152 2.45 7.49 13.64
N LEU A 153 2.92 6.27 13.93
CA LEU A 153 3.29 5.89 15.29
C LEU A 153 4.44 6.75 15.83
N LEU A 154 5.48 6.98 15.03
CA LEU A 154 6.63 7.79 15.42
C LEU A 154 6.24 9.25 15.66
N ILE A 155 5.52 9.87 14.72
CA ILE A 155 5.06 11.27 14.84
C ILE A 155 4.17 11.42 16.07
N PHE A 156 3.21 10.51 16.26
CA PHE A 156 2.30 10.56 17.40
C PHE A 156 3.04 10.35 18.73
N TYR A 157 3.99 9.40 18.77
CA TYR A 157 4.82 9.18 19.95
C TYR A 157 5.65 10.41 20.31
N ALA A 158 6.33 11.01 19.33
CA ALA A 158 7.16 12.21 19.52
C ALA A 158 6.32 13.39 20.05
N ASN A 159 5.19 13.67 19.42
CA ASN A 159 4.29 14.76 19.83
C ASN A 159 3.78 14.58 21.27
N ASN A 160 3.46 13.35 21.68
CA ASN A 160 2.99 13.09 23.04
C ASN A 160 4.10 13.07 24.09
N LYS A 161 5.35 12.76 23.71
CA LYS A 161 6.50 12.80 24.62
C LYS A 161 6.91 14.25 24.91
N LEU A 162 6.92 15.11 23.88
CA LEU A 162 7.27 16.53 24.01
C LEU A 162 6.31 17.32 24.91
N LYS A 163 5.01 16.97 24.91
CA LYS A 163 3.99 17.59 25.78
C LYS A 163 4.11 17.26 27.27
N ILE A 164 4.90 16.25 27.64
CA ILE A 164 5.15 15.91 29.05
C ILE A 164 6.33 16.72 29.60
N SER A 165 7.20 17.24 28.72
CA SER A 165 8.40 18.02 29.05
C SER A 165 8.20 19.55 28.97
N SER A 166 6.99 20.03 28.69
CA SER A 166 6.59 21.44 28.63
C SER A 166 5.57 21.75 29.70
#